data_AF-A7SRH0-F1
#
_entry.id   AF-A7SRH0-F1
#
_cell.length_a   1.000
_cell.length_b   1.000
_cell.length_c   1.000
_cell.angle_alpha   90.00
_cell.angle_beta   90.00
_cell.angle_gamma   90.00
#
_symmetry.space_group_name_H-M   'P 1'
#
loop_
_entity.id
_entity.type
_entity.pdbx_description
1 polymer ?
#
loop_
_entity_poly.entity_id
_entity_poly.type
_entity_poly.pdbx_seq_one_letter_code
_entity_poly.pdbx_strand_id
1 'polypeptide(L)'
;RAFRIFDDDGNKALNIDEFRKGMQDYGTKLTDDVSFTHFSAQSTDLLLIFQGLELRFRIIMKAFHKMDTTGDGVITIADLKKVYNARQDKRYQSGEMTEAEVFQKFLATFEPDPAKRDGKVTKGEFLDYYNGVSVSIDDDAYFDLMMRQAWKL
;
A
#
# COMPACT_ATOMS: atom_id res chain seq x y z
N ARG A 1 8.78 14.07 11.83
CA ARG A 1 7.51 14.76 12.20
C ARG A 1 6.47 13.74 12.68
N ALA A 2 6.46 12.52 12.15
CA ALA A 2 5.64 11.42 12.63
C ALA A 2 6.04 10.85 13.99
N PHE A 3 7.33 10.82 14.33
CA PHE A 3 7.77 10.37 15.66
C PHE A 3 7.04 11.09 16.82
N ARG A 4 6.78 12.40 16.67
CA ARG A 4 6.04 13.24 17.62
C ARG A 4 4.53 12.97 17.67
N ILE A 5 4.01 12.22 16.71
CA ILE A 5 2.59 11.84 16.61
C ILE A 5 2.36 10.50 17.32
N PHE A 6 3.38 9.64 17.37
CA PHE A 6 3.32 8.33 18.01
C PHE A 6 3.81 8.36 19.47
N ASP A 7 4.73 9.28 19.81
CA ASP A 7 5.32 9.48 21.14
C ASP A 7 4.32 10.21 22.05
N ASP A 8 3.32 9.46 22.52
CA ASP A 8 2.20 9.95 23.34
C ASP A 8 2.67 10.35 24.75
N ASP A 9 3.67 9.64 25.30
CA ASP A 9 4.24 9.95 26.60
C ASP A 9 5.39 10.98 26.56
N GLY A 10 5.85 11.35 25.36
CA GLY A 10 6.87 12.38 25.13
C GLY A 10 8.26 11.97 25.62
N ASN A 11 8.49 10.68 25.89
CA ASN A 11 9.74 10.16 26.41
C ASN A 11 10.85 10.11 25.34
N LYS A 12 10.53 10.46 24.08
CA LYS A 12 11.41 10.43 22.91
C LYS A 12 11.85 9.02 22.48
N ALA A 13 11.10 8.02 22.89
CA ALA A 13 11.16 6.62 22.50
C ALA A 13 9.73 6.16 22.17
N LEU A 14 9.58 5.15 21.33
CA LEU A 14 8.27 4.56 21.04
C LEU A 14 8.20 3.19 21.68
N ASN A 15 7.25 3.02 22.59
CA ASN A 15 6.95 1.70 23.13
C ASN A 15 5.97 0.94 22.21
N ILE A 16 5.84 -0.37 22.44
CA ILE A 16 5.01 -1.26 21.62
C ILE A 16 3.53 -0.85 21.59
N ASP A 17 3.04 -0.24 22.68
CA ASP A 17 1.64 0.16 22.81
C ASP A 17 1.38 1.48 22.08
N GLU A 18 2.29 2.43 22.16
CA GLU A 18 2.31 3.66 21.34
C GLU A 18 2.43 3.35 19.85
N PHE A 19 3.26 2.36 19.50
CA PHE A 19 3.38 1.86 18.15
C PHE A 19 2.08 1.23 17.65
N ARG A 20 1.47 0.34 18.44
CA ARG A 20 0.20 -0.31 18.08
C ARG A 20 -0.92 0.74 17.94
N LYS A 21 -0.95 1.73 18.82
CA LYS A 21 -1.96 2.80 18.81
C LYS A 21 -1.81 3.72 17.60
N GLY A 22 -0.61 4.19 17.30
CA GLY A 22 -0.39 5.01 16.11
C GLY A 22 -0.61 4.22 14.82
N MET A 23 -0.26 2.93 14.76
CA MET A 23 -0.56 2.11 13.57
C MET A 23 -2.07 1.87 13.39
N GLN A 24 -2.84 1.78 14.48
CA GLN A 24 -4.31 1.72 14.45
C GLN A 24 -4.92 3.04 13.99
N ASP A 25 -4.41 4.18 14.46
CA ASP A 25 -4.88 5.52 14.05
C ASP A 25 -4.58 5.82 12.57
N TYR A 26 -3.52 5.21 12.01
CA TYR A 26 -3.20 5.28 10.58
C TYR A 26 -3.96 4.25 9.71
N GLY A 27 -4.86 3.46 10.31
CA GLY A 27 -5.79 2.58 9.60
C GLY A 27 -5.25 1.18 9.27
N THR A 28 -4.12 0.77 9.86
CA THR A 28 -3.55 -0.57 9.70
C THR A 28 -3.80 -1.42 10.94
N LYS A 29 -4.50 -2.54 10.80
CA LYS A 29 -4.56 -3.57 11.86
C LYS A 29 -3.31 -4.44 11.74
N LEU A 30 -2.35 -4.21 12.64
CA LEU A 30 -1.30 -5.21 12.88
C LEU A 30 -1.97 -6.47 13.43
N THR A 31 -1.91 -7.56 12.68
CA THR A 31 -2.22 -8.89 13.21
C THR A 31 -1.16 -9.23 14.26
N ASP A 32 -1.56 -9.83 15.38
CA ASP A 32 -0.73 -10.08 16.57
C ASP A 32 0.53 -10.97 16.34
N ASP A 33 0.80 -11.38 15.10
CA ASP A 33 1.87 -12.29 14.70
C ASP A 33 3.23 -11.59 14.47
N VAL A 34 3.28 -10.26 14.42
CA VAL A 34 4.57 -9.55 14.41
C VAL A 34 5.13 -9.58 15.83
N SER A 35 5.80 -10.68 16.18
CA SER A 35 6.51 -10.85 17.44
C SER A 35 7.71 -9.90 17.50
N PHE A 36 7.47 -8.70 18.02
CA PHE A 36 8.49 -7.69 18.32
C PHE A 36 9.47 -8.10 19.44
N THR A 37 9.40 -9.34 19.92
CA THR A 37 10.20 -9.87 21.04
C THR A 37 11.71 -9.92 20.76
N HIS A 38 12.15 -9.81 19.49
CA HIS A 38 13.56 -9.70 19.12
C HIS A 38 14.08 -8.26 18.97
N PHE A 39 13.21 -7.25 19.04
CA PHE A 39 13.62 -5.85 18.85
C PHE A 39 14.06 -5.24 20.18
N SER A 40 15.36 -5.35 20.48
CA SER A 40 15.93 -4.57 21.57
C SER A 40 15.85 -3.09 21.21
N ALA A 41 15.30 -2.28 22.11
CA ALA A 41 15.02 -0.86 21.97
C ALA A 41 16.28 0.04 21.89
N GLN A 42 17.28 -0.34 21.10
CA GLN A 42 18.31 0.59 20.67
C GLN A 42 17.76 1.39 19.48
N SER A 43 17.27 2.58 19.83
CA SER A 43 16.57 3.61 19.06
C SER A 43 16.88 3.81 17.56
N THR A 44 18.02 3.35 17.03
CA THR A 44 18.37 3.51 15.62
C THR A 44 17.64 2.53 14.71
N ASP A 45 17.55 1.27 15.11
CA ASP A 45 17.02 0.21 14.22
C ASP A 45 15.51 0.33 14.08
N LEU A 46 14.81 0.65 15.17
CA LEU A 46 13.40 0.99 15.14
C LEU A 46 13.15 2.24 14.29
N LEU A 47 13.97 3.29 14.44
CA LEU A 47 13.82 4.51 13.65
C LEU A 47 14.02 4.27 12.14
N LEU A 48 14.98 3.42 11.77
CA LEU A 48 15.21 3.02 10.37
C LEU A 48 14.00 2.24 9.84
N ILE A 49 13.44 1.31 10.62
CA ILE A 49 12.22 0.58 10.25
C ILE A 49 11.03 1.53 10.10
N PHE A 50 10.84 2.48 11.02
CA PHE A 50 9.80 3.51 10.91
C PHE A 50 9.97 4.37 9.67
N GLN A 51 11.18 4.85 9.40
CA GLN A 51 11.47 5.64 8.22
C GLN A 51 11.17 4.84 6.95
N GLY A 52 11.59 3.58 6.88
CA GLY A 52 11.27 2.69 5.76
C GLY A 52 9.76 2.51 5.55
N LEU A 53 9.03 2.16 6.62
CA LEU A 53 7.58 2.01 6.58
C LEU A 53 6.86 3.30 6.16
N GLU A 54 7.27 4.47 6.67
CA GLU A 54 6.71 5.77 6.26
C GLU A 54 6.98 6.09 4.79
N LEU A 55 8.19 5.81 4.30
CA LEU A 55 8.57 6.03 2.90
C LEU A 55 7.72 5.16 1.97
N ARG A 56 7.60 3.87 2.30
CA ARG A 56 6.79 2.90 1.55
C ARG A 56 5.31 3.28 1.58
N PHE A 57 4.76 3.60 2.74
CA PHE A 57 3.38 4.07 2.87
C PHE A 57 3.11 5.30 1.99
N ARG A 58 4.01 6.29 2.03
CA ARG A 58 3.85 7.52 1.25
C ARG A 58 3.83 7.26 -0.25
N ILE A 59 4.70 6.39 -0.78
CA ILE A 59 4.73 6.10 -2.22
C ILE A 59 3.51 5.26 -2.64
N ILE A 60 3.06 4.32 -1.80
CA ILE A 60 1.80 3.57 -2.01
C ILE A 60 0.62 4.52 -2.06
N MET A 61 0.51 5.44 -1.10
CA MET A 61 -0.56 6.42 -1.10
C MET A 61 -0.48 7.36 -2.31
N LYS A 62 0.72 7.77 -2.73
CA LYS A 62 0.89 8.59 -3.94
C LYS A 62 0.37 7.85 -5.19
N ALA A 63 0.63 6.54 -5.28
CA ALA A 63 0.07 5.70 -6.34
C ALA A 63 -1.45 5.63 -6.27
N PHE A 64 -2.01 5.38 -5.09
CA PHE A 64 -3.46 5.29 -4.88
C PHE A 64 -4.18 6.57 -5.34
N HIS A 65 -3.76 7.73 -4.85
CA HIS A 65 -4.39 9.01 -5.23
C HIS A 65 -4.23 9.36 -6.72
N LYS A 66 -3.19 8.85 -7.37
CA LYS A 66 -3.05 9.02 -8.83
C LYS A 66 -4.08 8.18 -9.58
N MET A 67 -4.39 7.00 -9.07
CA MET A 67 -5.34 6.08 -9.68
C MET A 67 -6.78 6.45 -9.35
N ASP A 68 -7.08 6.96 -8.15
CA ASP A 68 -8.38 7.48 -7.74
C ASP A 68 -8.61 8.87 -8.34
N THR A 69 -9.10 8.91 -9.59
CA THR A 69 -9.32 10.18 -10.30
C THR A 69 -10.56 10.93 -9.83
N THR A 70 -11.51 10.22 -9.22
CA THR A 70 -12.72 10.75 -8.63
C THR A 70 -12.47 11.38 -7.26
N GLY A 71 -11.48 10.89 -6.53
CA GLY A 71 -11.17 11.31 -5.17
C GLY A 71 -12.19 10.83 -4.14
N ASP A 72 -12.96 9.78 -4.46
CA ASP A 72 -13.98 9.19 -3.59
C ASP A 72 -13.41 8.09 -2.68
N GLY A 73 -12.10 7.85 -2.75
CA GLY A 73 -11.38 6.91 -1.89
C GLY A 73 -11.47 5.46 -2.37
N VAL A 74 -11.94 5.25 -3.60
CA VAL A 74 -12.15 3.92 -4.19
C VAL A 74 -11.71 3.94 -5.65
N ILE A 75 -10.81 3.04 -6.05
CA ILE A 75 -10.39 2.92 -7.44
C ILE A 75 -11.39 2.03 -8.18
N THR A 76 -11.98 2.57 -9.24
CA THR A 76 -12.93 1.84 -10.09
C THR A 76 -12.42 1.71 -11.53
N ILE A 77 -13.12 0.92 -12.34
CA ILE A 77 -12.85 0.82 -13.79
C ILE A 77 -12.97 2.19 -14.47
N ALA A 78 -13.88 3.05 -14.02
CA ALA A 78 -14.04 4.37 -14.59
C ALA A 78 -12.80 5.24 -14.38
N ASP A 79 -12.11 5.07 -13.25
CA ASP A 79 -10.83 5.71 -12.98
C ASP A 79 -9.72 5.11 -13.83
N LEU A 80 -9.62 3.78 -13.86
CA LEU A 80 -8.60 3.09 -14.67
C LEU A 80 -8.65 3.50 -16.14
N LYS A 81 -9.84 3.68 -16.71
CA LYS A 81 -10.02 4.13 -18.10
C LYS A 81 -9.38 5.49 -18.40
N LYS A 82 -9.24 6.36 -17.40
CA LYS A 82 -8.64 7.70 -17.56
C LYS A 82 -7.12 7.67 -17.43
N VAL A 83 -6.59 6.72 -16.66
CA VAL A 83 -5.15 6.68 -16.28
C VAL A 83 -4.38 5.59 -17.04
N TYR A 84 -5.07 4.52 -17.46
CA TYR A 84 -4.49 3.33 -18.05
C TYR A 84 -5.03 3.06 -19.45
N ASN A 85 -4.13 2.80 -20.39
CA ASN A 85 -4.47 2.46 -21.76
C ASN A 85 -4.46 0.94 -21.97
N ALA A 86 -5.63 0.31 -21.85
CA ALA A 86 -5.79 -1.14 -22.04
C ALA A 86 -5.39 -1.62 -23.45
N ARG A 87 -5.27 -0.72 -24.44
CA ARG A 87 -4.86 -1.06 -25.81
C ARG A 87 -3.42 -1.55 -25.91
N GLN A 88 -2.60 -1.35 -24.88
CA GLN A 88 -1.23 -1.87 -24.81
C GLN A 88 -1.17 -3.30 -24.25
N ASP A 89 -2.27 -3.84 -23.69
CA ASP A 89 -2.31 -5.22 -23.22
C ASP A 89 -2.36 -6.19 -24.41
N LYS A 90 -1.46 -7.18 -24.43
CA LYS A 90 -1.36 -8.16 -25.51
C LYS A 90 -2.64 -8.98 -25.71
N ARG A 91 -3.40 -9.24 -24.63
CA ARG A 91 -4.65 -10.01 -24.66
C ARG A 91 -5.81 -9.19 -25.20
N TYR A 92 -5.77 -7.88 -24.99
CA TYR A 92 -6.69 -6.98 -25.70
C TYR A 92 -6.35 -6.92 -27.19
N GLN A 93 -5.07 -6.82 -27.54
CA GLN A 93 -4.62 -6.79 -28.93
C GLN A 93 -4.92 -8.09 -29.70
N SER A 94 -4.84 -9.26 -29.04
CA SER A 94 -5.21 -10.54 -29.65
C SER A 94 -6.72 -10.78 -29.73
N GLY A 95 -7.54 -9.94 -29.08
CA GLY A 95 -8.99 -10.09 -29.00
C GLY A 95 -9.45 -11.15 -28.00
N GLU A 96 -8.55 -11.72 -27.19
CA GLU A 96 -8.88 -12.68 -26.13
C GLU A 96 -9.65 -12.05 -24.96
N MET A 97 -9.42 -10.76 -24.69
CA MET A 97 -10.07 -10.03 -23.62
C MET A 97 -10.59 -8.68 -24.12
N THR A 98 -11.79 -8.32 -23.69
CA THR A 98 -12.30 -6.96 -23.83
C THR A 98 -11.57 -6.00 -22.87
N GLU A 99 -11.64 -4.70 -23.17
CA GLU A 99 -11.06 -3.66 -22.32
C GLU A 99 -11.60 -3.74 -20.87
N ALA A 100 -12.89 -3.99 -20.71
CA ALA A 100 -13.51 -4.13 -19.39
C ALA A 100 -12.95 -5.34 -18.62
N GLU A 101 -12.71 -6.46 -19.29
CA GLU A 101 -12.15 -7.66 -18.65
C GLU A 101 -10.68 -7.48 -18.27
N VAL A 102 -9.90 -6.74 -19.07
CA VAL A 102 -8.51 -6.36 -18.72
C VAL A 102 -8.51 -5.52 -17.43
N PHE A 103 -9.40 -4.54 -17.32
CA PHE A 103 -9.53 -3.71 -16.12
C PHE A 103 -10.03 -4.50 -14.90
N GLN A 104 -11.04 -5.35 -15.07
CA GLN A 104 -11.53 -6.22 -14.00
C GLN A 104 -10.41 -7.12 -13.47
N LYS A 105 -9.63 -7.74 -14.36
CA LYS A 105 -8.50 -8.59 -13.97
C LYS A 105 -7.40 -7.81 -13.25
N PHE A 106 -7.18 -6.57 -13.65
CA PHE A 106 -6.26 -5.67 -12.96
C PHE A 106 -6.74 -5.36 -11.53
N LEU A 107 -7.99 -4.93 -11.34
CA LEU A 107 -8.55 -4.64 -10.01
C LEU A 107 -8.56 -5.88 -9.12
N ALA A 108 -8.91 -7.03 -9.67
CA ALA A 108 -8.89 -8.31 -8.97
C ALA A 108 -7.50 -8.73 -8.44
N THR A 109 -6.42 -8.08 -8.90
CA THR A 109 -5.07 -8.30 -8.35
C THR A 109 -4.94 -7.70 -6.95
N PHE A 110 -5.68 -6.63 -6.65
CA PHE A 110 -5.70 -5.94 -5.36
C PHE A 110 -6.81 -6.46 -4.43
N GLU A 111 -7.76 -7.24 -4.95
CA GLU A 111 -8.83 -7.90 -4.19
C GLU A 111 -8.47 -9.39 -3.99
N PRO A 112 -7.71 -9.75 -2.93
CA PRO A 112 -7.19 -11.10 -2.74
C PRO A 112 -8.27 -12.13 -2.42
N ASP A 113 -9.39 -11.70 -1.80
CA ASP A 113 -10.51 -12.57 -1.43
C ASP A 113 -11.51 -12.68 -2.59
N PRO A 114 -11.58 -13.81 -3.31
CA PRO A 114 -12.48 -13.97 -4.45
C PRO A 114 -13.95 -13.83 -4.07
N ALA A 115 -14.32 -14.09 -2.81
CA ALA A 115 -15.70 -13.99 -2.34
C ALA A 115 -16.14 -12.55 -2.09
N LYS A 116 -15.18 -11.62 -1.94
CA LYS A 116 -15.44 -10.20 -1.67
C LYS A 116 -15.20 -9.30 -2.86
N ARG A 117 -14.76 -9.87 -3.99
CA ARG A 117 -14.51 -9.10 -5.22
C ARG A 117 -15.76 -8.38 -5.68
N ASP A 118 -15.75 -7.06 -5.59
CA ASP A 118 -16.82 -6.19 -6.06
C ASP A 118 -16.38 -5.34 -7.27
N GLY A 119 -15.13 -5.49 -7.71
CA GLY A 119 -14.55 -4.76 -8.84
C GLY A 119 -14.26 -3.31 -8.48
N LYS A 120 -14.06 -3.04 -7.19
CA LYS A 120 -13.63 -1.76 -6.64
C LYS A 120 -12.48 -2.03 -5.70
N VAL A 121 -11.50 -1.14 -5.70
CA VAL A 121 -10.32 -1.28 -4.84
C VAL A 121 -10.32 -0.14 -3.84
N THR A 122 -10.59 -0.49 -2.59
CA THR A 122 -10.51 0.46 -1.48
C THR A 122 -9.05 0.76 -1.13
N LYS A 123 -8.83 1.87 -0.41
CA LYS A 123 -7.52 2.19 0.16
C LYS A 123 -6.94 1.06 1.01
N GLY A 124 -7.80 0.37 1.79
CA GLY A 124 -7.38 -0.75 2.65
C GLY A 124 -6.85 -1.92 1.82
N GLU A 125 -7.61 -2.37 0.82
CA GLU A 125 -7.21 -3.48 -0.06
C GLU A 125 -5.93 -3.17 -0.85
N PHE A 126 -5.81 -1.94 -1.34
CA PHE A 126 -4.60 -1.50 -2.03
C PHE A 126 -3.37 -1.51 -1.11
N LEU A 127 -3.55 -1.05 0.13
CA LEU A 127 -2.48 -1.05 1.12
C LEU A 127 -2.09 -2.47 1.55
N ASP A 128 -3.07 -3.35 1.79
CA ASP A 128 -2.84 -4.74 2.17
C ASP A 128 -2.09 -5.52 1.07
N TYR A 129 -2.46 -5.30 -0.20
CA TYR A 129 -1.74 -5.85 -1.33
C TYR A 129 -0.26 -5.42 -1.31
N TYR A 130 0.00 -4.12 -1.18
CA TYR A 130 1.37 -3.61 -1.16
C TYR A 130 2.12 -3.91 0.13
N ASN A 131 1.44 -4.17 1.24
CA ASN A 131 2.06 -4.68 2.45
C ASN A 131 2.64 -6.08 2.18
N GLY A 132 1.90 -6.96 1.51
CA GLY A 132 2.40 -8.26 1.07
C GLY A 132 3.61 -8.15 0.13
N VAL A 133 3.57 -7.25 -0.84
CA VAL A 133 4.71 -6.99 -1.75
C VAL A 133 5.91 -6.41 -0.99
N SER A 134 5.66 -5.48 -0.08
CA SER A 134 6.68 -4.82 0.75
C SER A 134 7.45 -5.82 1.60
N VAL A 135 6.76 -6.81 2.20
CA VAL A 135 7.42 -7.87 3.00
C VAL A 135 8.41 -8.70 2.17
N SER A 136 8.22 -8.78 0.85
CA SER A 136 9.12 -9.53 -0.04
C SER A 136 10.34 -8.72 -0.52
N ILE A 137 10.44 -7.44 -0.15
CA ILE A 137 11.47 -6.50 -0.62
C ILE A 137 12.18 -5.87 0.58
N ASP A 138 13.47 -6.14 0.74
CA ASP A 138 14.25 -5.61 1.86
C ASP A 138 14.67 -4.14 1.65
N ASP A 139 14.95 -3.73 0.41
CA ASP A 139 15.48 -2.41 0.08
C ASP A 139 14.36 -1.38 -0.20
N ASP A 140 14.28 -0.34 0.63
CA ASP A 140 13.29 0.74 0.51
C ASP A 140 13.45 1.58 -0.78
N ALA A 141 14.69 1.82 -1.21
CA ALA A 141 14.97 2.58 -2.43
C ALA A 141 14.55 1.78 -3.67
N TYR A 142 14.77 0.46 -3.64
CA TYR A 142 14.25 -0.43 -4.68
C TYR A 142 12.72 -0.44 -4.70
N PHE A 143 12.06 -0.53 -3.54
CA PHE A 143 10.60 -0.46 -3.46
C PHE A 143 10.05 0.86 -4.01
N ASP A 144 10.63 1.99 -3.63
CA ASP A 144 10.25 3.32 -4.14
C ASP A 144 10.45 3.41 -5.65
N LEU A 145 11.58 2.93 -6.18
CA LEU A 145 11.85 2.89 -7.62
C LEU A 145 10.82 2.02 -8.37
N MET A 146 10.55 0.82 -7.86
CA MET A 146 9.56 -0.11 -8.43
C MET A 146 8.19 0.56 -8.48
N MET A 147 7.75 1.20 -7.38
CA MET A 147 6.47 1.90 -7.31
C MET A 147 6.40 3.07 -8.30
N ARG A 148 7.47 3.85 -8.43
CA ARG A 148 7.52 4.96 -9.39
C ARG A 148 7.44 4.48 -10.83
N GLN A 149 8.11 3.39 -11.16
CA GLN A 149 8.07 2.82 -12.51
C GLN A 149 6.70 2.22 -12.81
N ALA A 150 6.15 1.43 -11.89
CA ALA A 150 4.84 0.78 -12.04
C ALA A 150 3.72 1.81 -12.24
N TRP A 151 3.74 2.88 -11.46
CA TRP A 151 2.66 3.88 -11.43
C TRP A 151 3.00 5.19 -12.15
N LYS A 152 4.17 5.29 -12.79
CA LYS A 152 4.69 6.49 -13.47
C LYS A 152 4.63 7.75 -12.58
N LEU A 153 5.16 7.67 -11.35
CA LEU A 153 5.08 8.71 -10.30
C LEU A 153 6.25 9.68 -10.25
#